data_AF-A0A4Q7NNH4-F1
#
_entry.id   AF-A0A4Q7NNH4-F1
#
_cell.length_a   1.000
_cell.length_b   1.000
_cell.length_c   1.000
_cell.angle_alpha   90.00
_cell.angle_beta   90.00
_cell.angle_gamma   90.00
#
_symmetry.space_group_name_H-M   'P 1'
#
loop_
_entity.id
_entity.type
_entity.pdbx_description
1 polymer ?
#
loop_
_entity_poly.entity_id
_entity_poly.type
_entity_poly.pdbx_seq_one_letter_code
_entity_poly.pdbx_strand_id
1 'polypeptide(L)'
;MALTQLGSAVGSALARVSVLRGGRPMHPSGDTYVAVLDRLPLAQPWGVAWLDATGSAPAVVRLSRSVGLPGPVPDVLGLAVRVPGAGGPVDLLLATAGLGALSRHLLAPRRDTAGAYSSLASYGSPQGRVTLAAVAEDQTPTSFVLAAALGRGPFEPYAVLRLGALLAADEDPADAYDAVRHAPPGLTADGAMSRFRAPAYARVREQRDARLEWRVPQSPIAP
;
A
#
# COMPACT_ATOMS: atom_id res chain seq x y z
N MET A 1 -7.42 -1.65 28.38
CA MET A 1 -6.79 -2.98 28.20
C MET A 1 -7.64 -3.99 27.42
N ALA A 2 -8.95 -3.75 27.18
CA ALA A 2 -9.85 -4.75 26.56
C ALA A 2 -10.04 -4.63 25.02
N LEU A 3 -9.65 -3.52 24.36
CA LEU A 3 -9.79 -3.38 22.90
C LEU A 3 -8.62 -3.97 22.09
N THR A 4 -7.48 -4.22 22.72
CA THR A 4 -6.26 -4.71 22.03
C THR A 4 -6.30 -6.20 21.75
N GLN A 5 -7.14 -6.97 22.45
CA GLN A 5 -7.19 -8.43 22.32
C GLN A 5 -8.06 -8.91 21.14
N LEU A 6 -9.13 -8.19 20.80
CA LEU A 6 -10.05 -8.58 19.72
C LEU A 6 -9.42 -8.48 18.31
N GLY A 7 -8.54 -7.51 18.07
CA GLY A 7 -7.82 -7.38 16.80
C GLY A 7 -6.79 -8.51 16.55
N SER A 8 -6.20 -9.03 17.62
CA SER A 8 -5.19 -10.10 17.55
C SER A 8 -5.77 -11.48 17.26
N ALA A 9 -7.01 -11.73 17.69
CA ALA A 9 -7.70 -13.01 17.49
C ALA A 9 -8.16 -13.20 16.03
N VAL A 10 -8.62 -12.12 15.38
CA VAL A 10 -9.01 -12.17 13.95
C VAL A 10 -7.77 -12.28 13.05
N GLY A 11 -6.70 -11.52 13.34
CA GLY A 11 -5.45 -11.61 12.58
C GLY A 11 -4.77 -12.98 12.65
N SER A 12 -4.83 -13.66 13.79
CA SER A 12 -4.27 -15.01 13.98
C SER A 12 -5.13 -16.12 13.36
N ALA A 13 -6.45 -15.96 13.33
CA ALA A 13 -7.35 -16.87 12.60
C ALA A 13 -7.14 -16.78 11.08
N LEU A 14 -7.00 -15.56 10.54
CA LEU A 14 -6.75 -15.34 9.11
C LEU A 14 -5.37 -15.84 8.66
N ALA A 15 -4.34 -15.68 9.50
CA ALA A 15 -3.01 -16.24 9.24
C ALA A 15 -3.01 -17.79 9.21
N ARG A 16 -3.86 -18.45 9.99
CA ARG A 16 -3.98 -19.92 10.01
C ARG A 16 -4.70 -20.48 8.78
N VAL A 17 -5.64 -19.74 8.19
CA VAL A 17 -6.34 -20.15 6.95
C VAL A 17 -5.43 -20.06 5.72
N SER A 18 -4.52 -19.08 5.70
CA SER A 18 -3.50 -18.93 4.64
C SER A 18 -2.53 -20.12 4.55
N VAL A 19 -2.17 -20.75 5.67
CA VAL A 19 -1.20 -21.86 5.73
C VAL A 19 -1.77 -23.19 5.19
N LEU A 20 -3.10 -23.37 5.16
CA LEU A 20 -3.74 -24.63 4.80
C LEU A 20 -3.96 -24.86 3.30
N ARG A 21 -3.64 -23.88 2.45
CA ARG A 21 -3.75 -23.99 0.99
C ARG A 21 -2.39 -23.68 0.40
N GLY A 22 -1.70 -24.67 -0.14
CA GLY A 22 -0.34 -24.58 -0.71
C GLY A 22 -0.19 -23.70 -1.96
N GLY A 23 -0.78 -22.50 -1.95
CA GLY A 23 -0.54 -21.40 -2.89
C GLY A 23 0.12 -20.21 -2.18
N ARG A 24 0.31 -19.09 -2.92
CA ARG A 24 1.01 -17.89 -2.42
C ARG A 24 0.48 -17.46 -1.03
N PRO A 25 1.35 -17.20 -0.03
CA PRO A 25 0.92 -17.00 1.36
C PRO A 25 -0.03 -15.81 1.58
N MET A 26 -0.03 -14.79 0.71
CA MET A 26 -0.97 -13.65 0.73
C MET A 26 -1.20 -13.12 -0.70
N HIS A 27 -2.40 -12.61 -0.98
CA HIS A 27 -2.79 -11.97 -2.25
C HIS A 27 -2.77 -12.85 -3.53
N PRO A 28 -3.39 -14.05 -3.52
CA PRO A 28 -3.40 -14.94 -4.69
C PRO A 28 -4.20 -14.38 -5.88
N SER A 29 -5.10 -13.43 -5.63
CA SER A 29 -5.93 -12.79 -6.65
C SER A 29 -5.79 -11.28 -6.53
N GLY A 30 -5.34 -10.66 -7.62
CA GLY A 30 -5.19 -9.23 -7.71
C GLY A 30 -4.87 -8.79 -9.12
N ASP A 31 -5.30 -7.57 -9.42
CA ASP A 31 -5.18 -6.93 -10.71
C ASP A 31 -4.12 -5.83 -10.62
N THR A 32 -3.24 -5.79 -11.62
CA THR A 32 -2.14 -4.84 -11.67
C THR A 32 -2.36 -3.87 -12.83
N TYR A 33 -2.19 -2.58 -12.59
CA TYR A 33 -2.47 -1.50 -13.52
C TYR A 33 -1.22 -0.65 -13.71
N VAL A 34 -1.03 -0.13 -14.93
CA VAL A 34 -0.24 1.10 -15.08
C VAL A 34 -1.01 2.25 -14.44
N ALA A 35 -0.29 3.22 -13.91
CA ALA A 35 -0.89 4.35 -13.23
C ALA A 35 -0.04 5.61 -13.37
N VAL A 36 -0.64 6.75 -13.05
CA VAL A 36 0.07 8.03 -12.88
C VAL A 36 -0.21 8.55 -11.49
N LEU A 37 0.87 8.91 -10.79
CA LEU A 37 0.84 9.64 -9.54
C LEU A 37 0.99 11.13 -9.85
N ASP A 38 -0.08 11.90 -9.67
CA ASP A 38 -0.09 13.35 -9.78
C ASP A 38 0.00 13.97 -8.39
N ARG A 39 1.08 14.68 -8.11
CA ARG A 39 1.29 15.30 -6.79
C ARG A 39 0.58 16.63 -6.70
N LEU A 40 -0.15 16.83 -5.61
CA LEU A 40 -0.94 18.02 -5.36
C LEU A 40 -0.07 19.13 -4.76
N PRO A 41 -0.37 20.41 -5.06
CA PRO A 41 0.22 21.51 -4.33
C PRO A 41 -0.21 21.44 -2.86
N LEU A 42 0.75 21.57 -1.95
CA LEU A 42 0.50 21.57 -0.51
C LEU A 42 0.40 23.00 0.02
N ALA A 43 -0.49 23.23 0.98
CA ALA A 43 -0.61 24.52 1.66
C ALA A 43 0.62 24.81 2.54
N GLN A 44 1.18 23.77 3.16
CA GLN A 44 2.44 23.82 3.90
C GLN A 44 3.26 22.54 3.63
N PRO A 45 4.60 22.64 3.51
CA PRO A 45 5.44 21.47 3.38
C PRO A 45 5.42 20.61 4.65
N TRP A 46 5.44 19.29 4.48
CA TRP A 46 5.64 18.30 5.54
C TRP A 46 7.08 18.22 6.02
N GLY A 47 8.02 18.80 5.28
CA GLY A 47 9.46 18.67 5.54
C GLY A 47 9.98 17.27 5.21
N VAL A 48 9.27 16.55 4.35
CA VAL A 48 9.64 15.25 3.79
C VAL A 48 9.63 15.41 2.28
N ALA A 49 10.80 15.49 1.66
CA ALA A 49 10.93 15.82 0.24
C ALA A 49 10.07 14.94 -0.68
N TRP A 50 9.88 13.65 -0.34
CA TRP A 50 8.99 12.78 -1.12
C TRP A 50 7.51 13.19 -1.05
N LEU A 51 7.02 13.69 0.08
CA LEU A 51 5.65 14.17 0.23
C LEU A 51 5.49 15.58 -0.34
N ASP A 52 6.53 16.40 -0.23
CA ASP A 52 6.55 17.80 -0.67
C ASP A 52 6.82 17.97 -2.17
N ALA A 53 7.23 16.89 -2.84
CA ALA A 53 7.46 16.89 -4.28
C ALA A 53 6.18 17.28 -5.04
N THR A 54 6.36 17.92 -6.19
CA THR A 54 5.27 18.27 -7.12
C THR A 54 5.48 17.59 -8.47
N GLY A 55 4.45 17.62 -9.32
CA GLY A 55 4.49 17.03 -10.66
C GLY A 55 3.98 15.59 -10.72
N SER A 56 4.08 15.02 -11.92
CA SER A 56 3.54 13.70 -12.25
C SER A 56 4.65 12.66 -12.37
N ALA A 57 4.38 11.44 -11.89
CA ALA A 57 5.29 10.31 -12.03
C ALA A 57 4.53 9.08 -12.52
N PRO A 58 5.13 8.25 -13.39
CA PRO A 58 4.57 6.94 -13.70
C PRO A 58 4.55 6.06 -12.44
N ALA A 59 3.56 5.18 -12.34
CA ALA A 59 3.42 4.24 -11.25
C ALA A 59 2.88 2.90 -11.75
N VAL A 60 3.04 1.86 -10.93
CA VAL A 60 2.36 0.57 -11.09
C VAL A 60 1.58 0.29 -9.83
N VAL A 61 0.30 -0.05 -9.99
CA VAL A 61 -0.62 -0.27 -8.89
C VAL A 61 -1.13 -1.69 -8.92
N ARG A 62 -1.14 -2.36 -7.78
CA ARG A 62 -1.77 -3.66 -7.62
C ARG A 62 -2.87 -3.60 -6.58
N LEU A 63 -4.08 -3.98 -6.98
CA LEU A 63 -5.24 -4.19 -6.12
C LEU A 63 -5.39 -5.68 -5.85
N SER A 64 -5.60 -6.07 -4.60
CA SER A 64 -5.62 -7.49 -4.25
C SER A 64 -6.46 -7.82 -3.02
N ARG A 65 -6.82 -9.10 -2.86
CA ARG A 65 -7.54 -9.62 -1.68
C ARG A 65 -6.59 -10.40 -0.78
N SER A 66 -6.50 -10.08 0.52
CA SER A 66 -5.49 -10.65 1.42
C SER A 66 -5.73 -12.13 1.71
N VAL A 67 -6.95 -12.50 2.09
CA VAL A 67 -7.34 -13.87 2.46
C VAL A 67 -7.79 -14.65 1.23
N GLY A 68 -8.30 -13.96 0.21
CA GLY A 68 -8.86 -14.58 -0.99
C GLY A 68 -10.24 -15.21 -0.74
N LEU A 69 -11.02 -14.63 0.18
CA LEU A 69 -12.38 -15.11 0.43
C LEU A 69 -13.27 -14.86 -0.81
N PRO A 70 -14.24 -15.75 -1.10
CA PRO A 70 -15.14 -15.60 -2.24
C PRO A 70 -15.78 -14.21 -2.28
N GLY A 71 -16.06 -13.71 -3.49
CA GLY A 71 -16.56 -12.35 -3.76
C GLY A 71 -17.61 -11.77 -2.81
N PRO A 72 -18.65 -12.51 -2.36
CA PRO A 72 -19.67 -11.94 -1.47
C PRO A 72 -19.21 -11.70 -0.02
N VAL A 73 -18.07 -12.27 0.39
CA VAL A 73 -17.56 -12.17 1.75
C VAL A 73 -16.58 -11.00 1.87
N PRO A 74 -16.69 -10.14 2.90
CA PRO A 74 -15.70 -9.11 3.14
C PRO A 74 -14.28 -9.69 3.31
N ASP A 75 -13.29 -9.05 2.73
CA ASP A 75 -11.87 -9.37 2.86
C ASP A 75 -11.09 -8.09 3.17
N VAL A 76 -9.86 -8.23 3.64
CA VAL A 76 -8.91 -7.11 3.71
C VAL A 76 -8.34 -6.91 2.33
N LEU A 77 -8.58 -5.73 1.75
CA LEU A 77 -8.07 -5.42 0.41
C LEU A 77 -6.73 -4.71 0.52
N GLY A 78 -5.79 -5.08 -0.35
CA GLY A 78 -4.47 -4.49 -0.44
C GLY A 78 -4.37 -3.57 -1.66
N LEU A 79 -3.73 -2.41 -1.46
CA LEU A 79 -3.31 -1.48 -2.49
C LEU A 79 -1.79 -1.34 -2.40
N ALA A 80 -1.09 -1.89 -3.40
CA ALA A 80 0.35 -1.74 -3.54
C ALA A 80 0.65 -0.74 -4.66
N VAL A 81 1.49 0.25 -4.40
CA VAL A 81 1.88 1.28 -5.38
C VAL A 81 3.40 1.28 -5.48
N ARG A 82 3.92 1.15 -6.70
CA ARG A 82 5.35 1.30 -7.00
C ARG A 82 5.57 2.53 -7.86
N VAL A 83 6.46 3.40 -7.43
CA VAL A 83 6.88 4.59 -8.16
C VAL A 83 8.38 4.49 -8.43
N PRO A 84 8.86 4.65 -9.68
CA PRO A 84 10.28 4.72 -9.96
C PRO A 84 10.92 5.93 -9.25
N GLY A 85 12.14 5.77 -8.74
CA GLY A 85 12.91 6.83 -8.10
C GLY A 85 14.38 6.76 -8.47
N ALA A 86 15.09 7.90 -8.35
CA ALA A 86 16.51 7.99 -8.71
C ALA A 86 17.42 7.07 -7.88
N GLY A 87 17.03 6.78 -6.63
CA GLY A 87 17.74 5.86 -5.73
C GLY A 87 17.19 4.44 -5.70
N GLY A 88 16.30 4.09 -6.64
CA GLY A 88 15.54 2.84 -6.63
C GLY A 88 14.03 3.08 -6.54
N PRO A 89 13.21 2.02 -6.65
CA PRO A 89 11.77 2.13 -6.56
C PRO A 89 11.32 2.57 -5.16
N VAL A 90 10.15 3.18 -5.10
CA VAL A 90 9.41 3.47 -3.86
C VAL A 90 8.14 2.62 -3.84
N ASP A 91 7.95 1.84 -2.78
CA ASP A 91 6.78 0.98 -2.59
C ASP A 91 5.91 1.48 -1.44
N LEU A 92 4.65 1.78 -1.75
CA LEU A 92 3.62 2.04 -0.76
C LEU A 92 2.74 0.80 -0.65
N LEU A 93 2.62 0.26 0.56
CA LEU A 93 1.79 -0.91 0.83
C LEU A 93 0.71 -0.55 1.82
N LEU A 94 -0.52 -0.51 1.33
CA LEU A 94 -1.70 -0.06 2.05
C LEU A 94 -2.73 -1.19 2.11
N ALA A 95 -3.51 -1.24 3.19
CA ALA A 95 -4.60 -2.19 3.37
C ALA A 95 -5.85 -1.48 3.87
N THR A 96 -7.03 -2.02 3.57
CA THR A 96 -8.30 -1.41 3.99
C THR A 96 -8.35 -1.21 5.50
N ALA A 97 -8.63 0.03 5.90
CA ALA A 97 -8.55 0.51 7.28
C ALA A 97 -9.44 1.75 7.50
N GLY A 98 -9.53 2.24 8.73
CA GLY A 98 -10.19 3.53 9.01
C GLY A 98 -9.29 4.75 8.73
N LEU A 99 -9.87 5.96 8.76
CA LEU A 99 -9.11 7.23 8.66
C LEU A 99 -8.95 7.97 10.00
N GLY A 100 -9.55 7.47 11.08
CA GLY A 100 -9.44 8.08 12.41
C GLY A 100 -8.06 7.89 13.02
N ALA A 101 -7.72 8.70 14.04
CA ALA A 101 -6.41 8.69 14.69
C ALA A 101 -6.01 7.31 15.27
N LEU A 102 -6.99 6.48 15.63
CA LEU A 102 -6.77 5.10 16.08
C LEU A 102 -7.13 4.07 15.01
N SER A 103 -8.25 4.26 14.30
CA SER A 103 -8.75 3.28 13.33
C SER A 103 -7.89 3.16 12.08
N ARG A 104 -7.01 4.13 11.79
CA ARG A 104 -5.98 4.02 10.75
C ARG A 104 -4.92 2.96 11.00
N HIS A 105 -4.88 2.40 12.20
CA HIS A 105 -3.98 1.31 12.57
C HIS A 105 -4.72 -0.04 12.68
N LEU A 106 -6.01 -0.09 12.30
CA LEU A 106 -6.86 -1.26 12.41
C LEU A 106 -7.39 -1.66 11.03
N LEU A 107 -7.33 -2.96 10.74
CA LEU A 107 -7.89 -3.54 9.52
C LEU A 107 -9.41 -3.39 9.49
N ALA A 108 -9.93 -3.01 8.34
CA ALA A 108 -11.36 -2.91 8.07
C ALA A 108 -11.69 -3.78 6.85
N PRO A 109 -12.25 -4.99 7.03
CA PRO A 109 -12.68 -5.82 5.90
C PRO A 109 -13.76 -5.13 5.07
N ARG A 110 -13.68 -5.27 3.74
CA ARG A 110 -14.59 -4.65 2.76
C ARG A 110 -15.02 -5.67 1.71
N ARG A 111 -16.19 -5.43 1.10
CA ARG A 111 -16.71 -6.26 -0.01
C ARG A 111 -16.22 -5.75 -1.36
N ASP A 112 -16.14 -4.44 -1.49
CA ASP A 112 -15.69 -3.68 -2.66
C ASP A 112 -14.46 -2.82 -2.34
N THR A 113 -13.85 -2.25 -3.37
CA THR A 113 -12.64 -1.43 -3.23
C THR A 113 -12.89 0.00 -2.77
N ALA A 114 -14.15 0.44 -2.60
CA ALA A 114 -14.46 1.78 -2.13
C ALA A 114 -14.07 1.92 -0.65
N GLY A 115 -13.57 3.10 -0.30
CA GLY A 115 -13.19 3.47 1.06
C GLY A 115 -11.70 3.66 1.25
N ALA A 116 -11.28 3.56 2.51
CA ALA A 116 -9.95 3.96 2.94
C ALA A 116 -8.98 2.78 3.10
N TYR A 117 -7.74 3.06 2.75
CA TYR A 117 -6.58 2.19 2.88
C TYR A 117 -5.54 2.92 3.72
N SER A 118 -4.79 2.19 4.53
CA SER A 118 -3.74 2.75 5.40
C SER A 118 -2.49 1.91 5.32
N SER A 119 -1.33 2.53 5.54
CA SER A 119 -0.06 1.83 5.76
C SER A 119 -0.05 1.02 7.06
N LEU A 120 -1.06 1.21 7.92
CA LEU A 120 -1.27 0.63 9.26
C LEU A 120 -0.16 0.96 10.24
N ALA A 121 1.09 0.67 9.93
CA ALA A 121 2.22 1.21 10.68
C ALA A 121 2.61 2.58 10.11
N SER A 122 3.04 3.47 11.01
CA SER A 122 3.59 4.77 10.64
C SER A 122 5.09 4.67 10.40
N TYR A 123 5.56 5.42 9.42
CA TYR A 123 6.96 5.70 9.16
C TYR A 123 7.49 6.74 10.16
N GLY A 124 8.78 6.72 10.44
CA GLY A 124 9.48 7.85 11.08
C GLY A 124 9.81 8.92 10.06
N SER A 125 9.78 10.18 10.47
CA SER A 125 10.32 11.32 9.73
C SER A 125 10.92 12.34 10.72
N PRO A 126 11.70 13.33 10.25
CA PRO A 126 12.21 14.39 11.12
C PRO A 126 11.12 15.18 11.85
N GLN A 127 9.91 15.24 11.30
CA GLN A 127 8.76 15.96 11.86
C GLN A 127 7.91 15.09 12.79
N GLY A 128 8.14 13.77 12.81
CA GLY A 128 7.44 12.82 13.66
C GLY A 128 6.97 11.58 12.91
N ARG A 129 5.94 10.92 13.43
CA ARG A 129 5.41 9.71 12.81
C ARG A 129 4.45 10.04 11.68
N VAL A 130 4.68 9.52 10.48
CA VAL A 130 3.80 9.72 9.32
C VAL A 130 3.06 8.45 8.97
N THR A 131 1.73 8.52 8.89
CA THR A 131 0.90 7.42 8.37
C THR A 131 0.40 7.80 6.99
N LEU A 132 0.48 6.87 6.04
CA LEU A 132 0.02 7.07 4.67
C LEU A 132 -1.34 6.42 4.48
N ALA A 133 -2.18 7.03 3.66
CA ALA A 133 -3.48 6.50 3.30
C ALA A 133 -3.78 6.71 1.81
N ALA A 134 -4.75 5.93 1.33
CA ALA A 134 -5.38 6.13 0.04
C ALA A 134 -6.90 6.03 0.22
N VAL A 135 -7.67 6.79 -0.54
CA VAL A 135 -9.13 6.77 -0.51
C VAL A 135 -9.64 6.60 -1.93
N ALA A 136 -10.49 5.59 -2.13
CA ALA A 136 -11.29 5.41 -3.35
C ALA A 136 -12.75 5.75 -3.04
N GLU A 137 -13.41 6.50 -3.94
CA GLU A 137 -14.82 6.82 -3.82
C GLU A 137 -15.72 5.73 -4.40
N ASP A 138 -15.26 5.09 -5.47
CA ASP A 138 -16.04 4.11 -6.23
C ASP A 138 -15.72 2.65 -5.88
N GLN A 139 -16.72 1.77 -6.10
CA GLN A 139 -16.59 0.32 -5.94
C GLN A 139 -15.65 -0.32 -6.97
N THR A 140 -15.39 0.38 -8.08
CA THR A 140 -14.41 0.04 -9.13
C THR A 140 -13.64 1.31 -9.49
N PRO A 141 -12.64 1.70 -8.68
CA PRO A 141 -12.02 3.01 -8.75
C PRO A 141 -11.14 3.12 -9.99
N THR A 142 -11.29 4.24 -10.69
CA THR A 142 -10.32 4.71 -11.70
C THR A 142 -9.21 5.55 -11.06
N SER A 143 -9.38 5.96 -9.80
CA SER A 143 -8.38 6.74 -9.08
C SER A 143 -8.47 6.58 -7.56
N PHE A 144 -7.37 6.97 -6.89
CA PHE A 144 -7.28 7.08 -5.44
C PHE A 144 -6.72 8.45 -5.06
N VAL A 145 -7.28 9.07 -4.03
CA VAL A 145 -6.65 10.21 -3.37
C VAL A 145 -5.67 9.68 -2.34
N LEU A 146 -4.39 10.02 -2.48
CA LEU A 146 -3.36 9.70 -1.50
C LEU A 146 -3.26 10.83 -0.47
N ALA A 147 -3.21 10.43 0.80
CA ALA A 147 -3.14 11.35 1.92
C ALA A 147 -2.08 10.91 2.94
N ALA A 148 -1.57 11.87 3.69
CA ALA A 148 -0.61 11.65 4.76
C ALA A 148 -1.12 12.27 6.06
N ALA A 149 -0.70 11.75 7.20
CA ALA A 149 -1.02 12.32 8.50
C ALA A 149 0.18 12.26 9.45
N LEU A 150 0.43 13.39 10.12
CA LEU A 150 1.47 13.51 11.15
C LEU A 150 0.90 13.17 12.53
N GLY A 151 1.52 12.21 13.20
CA GLY A 151 1.10 11.71 14.51
C GLY A 151 -0.36 11.26 14.50
N ARG A 152 -1.18 11.97 15.30
CA ARG A 152 -2.63 11.73 15.42
C ARG A 152 -3.48 12.76 14.67
N GLY A 153 -2.85 13.61 13.88
CA GLY A 153 -3.51 14.65 13.10
C GLY A 153 -4.44 14.10 12.01
N PRO A 154 -5.20 15.01 11.35
CA PRO A 154 -6.03 14.64 10.21
C PRO A 154 -5.17 14.11 9.05
N PHE A 155 -5.82 13.39 8.14
CA PHE A 155 -5.22 13.08 6.85
C PHE A 155 -5.35 14.29 5.94
N GLU A 156 -4.26 14.71 5.33
CA GLU A 156 -4.25 15.77 4.33
C GLU A 156 -3.82 15.18 2.98
N PRO A 157 -4.58 15.43 1.89
CA PRO A 157 -4.22 14.96 0.56
C PRO A 157 -2.88 15.50 0.08
N TYR A 158 -2.08 14.66 -0.58
CA TYR A 158 -0.81 15.08 -1.19
C TYR A 158 -0.65 14.61 -2.64
N ALA A 159 -1.46 13.66 -3.11
CA ALA A 159 -1.43 13.22 -4.49
C ALA A 159 -2.74 12.57 -4.93
N VAL A 160 -2.94 12.46 -6.23
CA VAL A 160 -3.96 11.63 -6.86
C VAL A 160 -3.25 10.54 -7.66
N LEU A 161 -3.68 9.30 -7.49
CA LEU A 161 -3.18 8.15 -8.21
C LEU A 161 -4.26 7.70 -9.20
N ARG A 162 -4.05 7.90 -10.50
CA ARG A 162 -4.99 7.50 -11.56
C ARG A 162 -4.58 6.17 -12.14
N LEU A 163 -5.53 5.24 -12.22
CA LEU A 163 -5.34 3.93 -12.82
C LEU A 163 -5.57 4.01 -14.33
N GLY A 164 -4.67 3.41 -15.09
CA GLY A 164 -4.77 3.23 -16.53
C GLY A 164 -5.08 1.78 -16.89
N ALA A 165 -4.40 1.27 -17.93
CA ALA A 165 -4.61 -0.08 -18.44
C ALA A 165 -4.22 -1.17 -17.43
N LEU A 166 -4.98 -2.27 -17.46
CA LEU A 166 -4.64 -3.50 -16.79
C LEU A 166 -3.40 -4.14 -17.46
N LEU A 167 -2.43 -4.55 -16.66
CA LEU A 167 -1.25 -5.29 -17.10
C LEU A 167 -1.56 -6.78 -17.20
N ALA A 168 -0.86 -7.46 -18.12
CA ALA A 168 -0.96 -8.91 -18.23
C ALA A 168 -0.37 -9.59 -16.98
N ALA A 169 -0.87 -10.79 -16.66
CA ALA A 169 -0.53 -11.48 -15.42
C ALA A 169 0.98 -11.84 -15.28
N ASP A 170 1.69 -11.99 -16.39
CA ASP A 170 3.14 -12.23 -16.47
C ASP A 170 3.99 -10.96 -16.26
N GLU A 171 3.38 -9.79 -16.44
CA GLU A 171 3.97 -8.48 -16.17
C GLU A 171 3.76 -8.01 -14.72
N ASP A 172 2.99 -8.75 -13.93
CA ASP A 172 2.68 -8.44 -12.54
C ASP A 172 3.93 -8.57 -11.63
N PRO A 173 4.41 -7.50 -10.99
CA PRO A 173 5.56 -7.55 -10.09
C PRO A 173 5.17 -7.94 -8.65
N ALA A 174 4.06 -8.65 -8.45
CA ALA A 174 3.48 -8.97 -7.14
C ALA A 174 4.48 -9.45 -6.08
N ASP A 175 5.44 -10.30 -6.46
CA ASP A 175 6.42 -10.89 -5.52
C ASP A 175 7.56 -9.92 -5.15
N ALA A 176 7.62 -8.72 -5.73
CA ALA A 176 8.74 -7.80 -5.61
C ALA A 176 8.48 -6.58 -4.71
N TYR A 177 7.26 -6.34 -4.22
CA TYR A 177 6.95 -5.15 -3.41
C TYR A 177 7.51 -5.25 -1.99
N ASP A 178 8.24 -4.22 -1.55
CA ASP A 178 8.85 -4.17 -0.22
C ASP A 178 8.87 -2.75 0.36
N ALA A 179 7.85 -2.40 1.14
CA ALA A 179 7.73 -1.07 1.78
C ALA A 179 8.79 -0.79 2.86
N VAL A 180 9.58 -1.78 3.28
CA VAL A 180 10.68 -1.55 4.22
C VAL A 180 11.96 -1.19 3.47
N ARG A 181 12.30 -1.95 2.43
CA ARG A 181 13.49 -1.69 1.60
C ARG A 181 13.30 -0.50 0.66
N HIS A 182 12.09 -0.33 0.15
CA HIS A 182 11.73 0.71 -0.81
C HIS A 182 10.83 1.76 -0.16
N ALA A 183 11.12 2.11 1.09
CA ALA A 183 10.41 3.17 1.79
C ALA A 183 10.58 4.51 1.06
N PRO A 184 9.58 5.40 1.09
CA PRO A 184 9.73 6.73 0.49
C PRO A 184 10.94 7.49 1.07
N PRO A 185 11.74 8.18 0.23
CA PRO A 185 12.88 8.96 0.72
C PRO A 185 12.47 9.98 1.80
N GLY A 186 13.21 9.98 2.91
CA GLY A 186 12.88 10.81 4.08
C GLY A 186 11.87 10.18 5.04
N LEU A 187 11.31 9.01 4.72
CA LEU A 187 10.50 8.20 5.62
C LEU A 187 11.24 6.92 6.01
N THR A 188 11.35 6.64 7.31
CA THR A 188 11.99 5.43 7.81
C THR A 188 10.96 4.37 8.21
N ALA A 189 11.10 3.17 7.66
CA ALA A 189 10.24 2.04 7.96
C ALA A 189 10.71 1.28 9.23
N ASP A 190 10.88 1.99 10.34
CA ASP A 190 11.46 1.43 11.56
C ASP A 190 10.42 0.89 12.57
N GLY A 191 10.90 0.05 13.49
CA GLY A 191 10.16 -0.39 14.67
C GLY A 191 8.94 -1.25 14.37
N ALA A 192 7.74 -0.68 14.50
CA ALA A 192 6.48 -1.41 14.31
C ALA A 192 6.29 -1.90 12.87
N MET A 193 6.70 -1.12 11.85
CA MET A 193 6.56 -1.52 10.44
C MET A 193 7.40 -2.76 10.12
N SER A 194 8.67 -2.77 10.53
CA SER A 194 9.55 -3.92 10.36
C SER A 194 9.11 -5.14 11.18
N ARG A 195 8.61 -4.94 12.41
CA ARG A 195 8.10 -6.04 13.27
C ARG A 195 6.77 -6.62 12.78
N PHE A 196 5.85 -5.80 12.30
CA PHE A 196 4.54 -6.26 11.80
C PHE A 196 4.68 -7.09 10.53
N ARG A 197 5.73 -6.83 9.73
CA ARG A 197 5.98 -7.51 8.47
C ARG A 197 7.09 -8.57 8.54
N ALA A 198 7.85 -8.66 9.62
CA ALA A 198 8.90 -9.68 9.82
C ALA A 198 8.43 -11.13 9.55
N PRO A 199 7.20 -11.56 9.94
CA PRO A 199 6.71 -12.90 9.62
C PRO A 199 6.45 -13.12 8.12
N ALA A 200 6.06 -12.07 7.38
CA ALA A 200 5.78 -12.12 5.94
C ALA A 200 7.08 -12.10 5.11
N TYR A 201 8.12 -11.39 5.57
CA TYR A 201 9.41 -11.30 4.88
C TYR A 201 10.39 -12.44 5.16
N ALA A 202 10.22 -13.20 6.25
CA ALA A 202 11.09 -14.32 6.59
C ALA A 202 11.11 -15.43 5.51
N ARG A 203 10.09 -15.50 4.63
CA ARG A 203 10.01 -16.49 3.54
C ARG A 203 10.48 -15.98 2.17
N VAL A 204 10.79 -14.69 2.01
CA VAL A 204 11.23 -14.11 0.72
C VAL A 204 12.76 -14.03 0.61
N ARG A 205 13.51 -14.53 1.61
CA ARG A 205 14.98 -14.47 1.64
C ARG A 205 15.72 -15.51 0.77
N GLU A 206 15.02 -16.31 -0.04
CA GLU A 206 15.68 -17.35 -0.87
C GLU A 206 15.47 -17.24 -2.39
N GLN A 207 14.80 -16.21 -2.93
CA GLN A 207 14.70 -16.04 -4.38
C GLN A 207 15.25 -14.70 -4.88
N ARG A 208 16.55 -14.77 -5.19
CA ARG A 208 17.51 -13.89 -5.89
C ARG A 208 16.98 -12.77 -6.81
N ASP A 209 17.61 -11.59 -6.68
CA ASP A 209 18.50 -10.87 -7.62
C ASP A 209 18.28 -10.88 -9.15
N ALA A 210 17.16 -11.36 -9.69
CA ALA A 210 16.93 -11.47 -11.13
C ALA A 210 15.65 -10.77 -11.60
N ARG A 211 15.45 -9.48 -11.29
CA ARG A 211 14.46 -8.64 -12.00
C ARG A 211 14.64 -7.12 -11.81
N LEU A 212 15.81 -6.67 -11.36
CA LEU A 212 16.08 -5.28 -10.93
C LEU A 212 16.04 -4.21 -12.05
N GLU A 213 15.69 -4.58 -13.28
CA GLU A 213 15.44 -3.64 -14.38
C GLU A 213 13.96 -3.62 -14.80
N TRP A 214 13.04 -3.41 -13.87
CA TRP A 214 11.65 -3.11 -14.26
C TRP A 214 11.55 -1.64 -14.71
N ARG A 215 11.49 -1.45 -16.03
CA ARG A 215 11.10 -0.18 -16.67
C ARG A 215 9.58 -0.13 -16.77
N VAL A 216 8.96 0.97 -16.33
CA VAL A 216 7.54 1.21 -16.61
C VAL A 216 7.36 1.30 -18.12
N PRO A 217 6.44 0.52 -18.74
CA PRO A 217 6.12 0.65 -20.15
C PRO A 217 5.69 2.10 -20.45
N GLN A 218 6.32 2.75 -21.42
CA GLN A 218 5.90 4.06 -21.91
C GLN A 218 4.66 3.91 -22.81
N SER A 219 3.56 3.41 -22.28
CA SER A 219 2.28 3.47 -23.00
C SER A 219 1.63 4.83 -22.74
N PRO A 220 1.17 5.54 -23.78
CA PRO A 220 0.49 6.81 -23.59
C PRO A 220 -0.82 6.56 -22.85
N ILE A 221 -0.94 7.17 -21.67
CA ILE A 221 -2.21 7.25 -20.96
C ILE A 221 -3.01 8.31 -21.71
N ALA A 222 -4.08 7.87 -22.37
CA ALA A 222 -4.99 8.79 -23.05
C ALA A 222 -5.59 9.76 -22.00
N PRO A 223 -5.70 11.06 -22.34
CA PRO A 223 -6.19 12.10 -21.43
C PRO A 223 -7.65 11.90 -21.00
#